data_AF-A0A916W2J1-F1
#
_entry.id   AF-A0A916W2J1-F1
#
_cell.length_a   1.000
_cell.length_b   1.000
_cell.length_c   1.000
_cell.angle_alpha   90.00
_cell.angle_beta   90.00
_cell.angle_gamma   90.00
#
_symmetry.space_group_name_H-M   'P 1'
#
loop_
_entity.id
_entity.type
_entity.pdbx_description
1 polymer ?
#
loop_
_entity_poly.entity_id
_entity_poly.type
_entity_poly.pdbx_seq_one_letter_code
_entity_poly.pdbx_strand_id
1 'polypeptide(L)'
;MVQIKGCIQPLGDSQDFNVSLETQASPSIVNAVSPGMIRKLKSGEYRLYSRKANPKTGKRRNLGTFDTLERAKQHEREIQYFKRH
;
A
#
# COMPACT_ATOMS: atom_id res chain seq x y z
N MET A 1 54.67 29.04 39.91
CA MET A 1 53.41 28.52 40.48
C MET A 1 52.41 28.33 39.36
N VAL A 2 51.64 27.27 39.47
CA VAL A 2 50.75 26.65 38.49
C VAL A 2 49.54 27.53 38.14
N GLN A 3 49.09 27.50 36.89
CA GLN A 3 47.70 27.67 36.43
C GLN A 3 47.67 27.33 34.92
N ILE A 4 47.43 26.08 34.50
CA ILE A 4 46.13 25.47 34.15
C ILE A 4 45.07 26.47 33.66
N LYS A 5 44.70 26.35 32.38
CA LYS A 5 43.34 26.40 31.76
C LYS A 5 43.57 26.71 30.26
N GLY A 6 43.21 25.86 29.31
CA GLY A 6 42.06 24.99 29.26
C GLY A 6 40.95 25.65 28.44
N CYS A 7 40.46 24.90 27.45
CA CYS A 7 39.20 25.05 26.74
C CYS A 7 39.22 26.02 25.55
N ILE A 8 39.32 25.48 24.34
CA ILE A 8 38.21 24.89 23.55
C ILE A 8 37.28 26.00 23.06
N GLN A 9 37.38 26.28 21.76
CA GLN A 9 36.47 27.16 21.04
C GLN A 9 35.05 26.60 21.16
N PRO A 10 34.04 27.43 21.50
CA PRO A 10 32.65 26.99 21.56
C PRO A 10 32.18 26.56 20.16
N LEU A 11 31.64 25.35 20.10
CA LEU A 11 30.95 24.82 18.93
C LEU A 11 29.82 25.76 18.53
N GLY A 12 29.80 26.08 17.23
CA GLY A 12 28.79 26.93 16.61
C GLY A 12 27.38 26.47 16.93
N ASP A 13 26.56 27.49 17.18
CA ASP A 13 25.18 27.37 17.57
C ASP A 13 24.33 26.66 16.52
N SER A 14 23.41 25.92 17.10
CA SER A 14 22.32 25.18 16.50
C SER A 14 21.49 25.98 15.50
N GLN A 15 21.06 25.28 14.44
CA GLN A 15 19.75 25.40 13.78
C GLN A 15 19.57 26.73 13.02
N ASP A 16 19.53 26.74 11.69
CA ASP A 16 18.36 26.32 10.93
C ASP A 16 18.74 25.82 9.53
N PHE A 17 18.89 24.49 9.38
CA PHE A 17 18.69 23.88 8.07
C PHE A 17 17.19 23.92 7.80
N ASN A 18 16.76 24.93 7.06
CA ASN A 18 15.41 25.00 6.52
C ASN A 18 15.26 23.91 5.44
N VAL A 19 15.10 22.66 5.89
CA VAL A 19 14.56 21.55 5.10
C VAL A 19 13.09 21.89 4.88
N SER A 20 12.81 22.56 3.75
CA SER A 20 11.45 22.70 3.27
C SER A 20 10.94 21.32 2.89
N LEU A 21 10.36 20.66 3.90
CA LEU A 21 9.59 19.44 3.82
C LEU A 21 8.33 19.72 2.99
N GLU A 22 8.46 19.69 1.68
CA GLU A 22 7.33 19.32 0.83
C GLU A 22 7.23 17.80 0.77
N THR A 23 6.93 17.22 1.93
CA THR A 23 6.37 15.88 2.03
C THR A 23 4.91 15.97 1.60
N GLN A 24 4.66 16.07 0.30
CA GLN A 24 3.37 15.64 -0.24
C GLN A 24 3.42 14.12 -0.28
N ALA A 25 3.00 13.56 0.86
CA ALA A 25 2.90 12.15 1.12
C ALA A 25 2.47 11.40 -0.15
N SER A 26 3.35 10.49 -0.58
CA SER A 26 2.99 9.31 -1.38
C SER A 26 1.57 8.89 -1.04
N PRO A 27 0.67 8.59 -2.00
CA PRO A 27 -0.60 7.95 -1.67
C PRO A 27 -0.27 6.58 -1.07
N SER A 28 -0.03 6.57 0.23
CA SER A 28 0.07 5.42 1.10
C SER A 28 -1.25 4.69 0.89
N ILE A 29 -1.20 3.66 0.04
CA ILE A 29 -1.27 2.27 0.50
C ILE A 29 -2.44 2.00 1.47
N VAL A 30 -3.53 2.77 1.44
CA VAL A 30 -4.81 2.40 2.07
C VAL A 30 -5.59 1.42 1.18
N ASN A 31 -4.88 0.47 0.58
CA ASN A 31 -5.47 -0.80 0.16
C ASN A 31 -5.24 -1.86 1.25
N ALA A 32 -5.10 -1.43 2.50
CA ALA A 32 -4.99 -2.30 3.66
C ALA A 32 -6.38 -2.64 4.20
N VAL A 33 -7.22 -3.30 3.39
CA VAL A 33 -8.20 -4.30 3.86
C VAL A 33 -8.46 -5.29 2.72
N SER A 34 -7.62 -6.30 2.58
CA SER A 34 -8.08 -7.55 1.95
C SER A 34 -8.98 -8.28 2.94
N PRO A 35 -10.16 -8.73 2.49
CA PRO A 35 -10.26 -10.17 2.31
C PRO A 35 -10.91 -10.53 0.97
N GLY A 36 -10.19 -11.31 0.17
CA GLY A 36 -10.76 -12.08 -0.94
C GLY A 36 -10.89 -11.35 -2.28
N MET A 37 -9.81 -11.37 -3.07
CA MET A 37 -9.84 -11.27 -4.55
C MET A 37 -10.29 -9.97 -5.24
N ILE A 38 -11.13 -9.12 -4.66
CA ILE A 38 -11.68 -7.93 -5.36
C ILE A 38 -10.78 -6.70 -5.14
N ARG A 39 -10.45 -5.99 -6.22
CA ARG A 39 -9.65 -4.76 -6.21
C ARG A 39 -10.34 -3.64 -6.99
N LYS A 40 -10.36 -2.42 -6.44
CA LYS A 40 -10.82 -1.21 -7.14
C LYS A 40 -9.74 -0.67 -8.09
N LEU A 41 -10.13 -0.31 -9.30
CA LEU A 41 -9.28 0.31 -10.32
C LEU A 41 -9.33 1.84 -10.20
N LYS A 42 -8.34 2.50 -10.82
CA LYS A 42 -8.33 3.97 -10.94
C LYS A 42 -9.51 4.50 -11.77
N SER A 43 -10.05 3.67 -12.67
CA SER A 43 -11.26 3.96 -13.45
C SER A 43 -12.54 3.97 -12.61
N GLY A 44 -12.52 3.47 -11.38
CA GLY A 44 -13.69 3.32 -10.52
C GLY A 44 -14.31 1.92 -10.54
N GLU A 45 -13.98 1.10 -11.54
CA GLU A 45 -14.41 -0.29 -11.67
C GLU A 45 -13.78 -1.22 -10.62
N TYR A 46 -14.39 -2.38 -10.42
CA TYR A 46 -13.99 -3.43 -9.49
C TYR A 46 -13.56 -4.68 -10.26
N ARG A 47 -12.34 -5.12 -10.05
CA ARG A 47 -11.79 -6.34 -10.67
C ARG A 47 -11.78 -7.48 -9.67
N LEU A 48 -12.30 -8.64 -10.06
CA LEU A 48 -12.22 -9.87 -9.28
C LEU A 48 -11.05 -10.74 -9.77
N TYR A 49 -10.16 -11.14 -8.86
CA TYR A 49 -9.07 -12.07 -9.17
C TYR A 49 -9.36 -13.50 -8.72
N SER A 50 -8.58 -14.47 -9.20
CA SER A 50 -8.59 -15.83 -8.66
C SER A 50 -7.94 -15.91 -7.27
N ARG A 51 -8.45 -16.79 -6.40
CA ARG A 51 -7.87 -17.08 -5.07
C ARG A 51 -6.50 -17.69 -5.25
N LYS A 52 -6.45 -18.75 -6.06
CA LYS A 52 -5.24 -19.49 -6.38
C LYS A 52 -4.50 -18.81 -7.53
N ALA A 53 -3.18 -18.72 -7.41
CA ALA A 53 -2.32 -18.32 -8.51
C ALA A 53 -2.19 -19.46 -9.53
N ASN A 54 -1.94 -19.11 -10.79
CA ASN A 54 -1.60 -20.10 -11.81
C ASN A 54 -0.23 -20.72 -11.46
N PRO A 55 -0.11 -22.07 -11.34
CA PRO A 55 1.15 -22.71 -10.99
C PRO A 55 2.25 -22.52 -12.05
N LYS A 56 1.89 -22.30 -13.32
CA LYS A 56 2.86 -22.14 -14.42
C LYS A 56 3.44 -20.74 -14.51
N THR A 57 2.64 -19.71 -14.18
CA THR A 57 3.01 -18.30 -14.40
C THR A 57 3.09 -17.48 -13.12
N GLY A 58 2.67 -18.03 -11.98
CA GLY A 58 2.60 -17.32 -10.69
C GLY A 58 1.53 -16.22 -10.62
N LYS A 59 0.79 -15.96 -11.70
CA LYS A 59 -0.17 -14.85 -11.79
C LYS A 59 -1.59 -15.30 -11.44
N ARG A 60 -2.34 -14.42 -10.76
CA ARG A 60 -3.79 -14.58 -10.54
C ARG A 60 -4.54 -14.25 -11.81
N ARG A 61 -5.61 -14.99 -12.09
CA ARG A 61 -6.48 -14.77 -13.26
C ARG A 61 -7.49 -13.68 -12.94
N ASN A 62 -7.83 -12.87 -13.93
CA ASN A 62 -8.97 -11.96 -13.85
C ASN A 62 -10.24 -12.77 -14.13
N LEU A 63 -11.18 -12.77 -13.18
CA LEU A 63 -12.47 -13.48 -13.27
C LEU A 63 -13.60 -12.55 -13.73
N GLY A 64 -13.35 -11.24 -13.81
CA GLY A 64 -14.30 -10.24 -14.27
C GLY A 64 -13.96 -8.84 -13.79
N THR A 65 -14.42 -7.84 -14.53
CA THR A 65 -14.47 -6.44 -14.12
C THR A 65 -15.93 -6.02 -14.02
N PHE A 66 -16.27 -5.31 -12.95
CA PHE A 66 -17.63 -4.96 -12.57
C PHE A 66 -17.69 -3.48 -12.20
N ASP A 67 -18.78 -2.82 -12.55
CA ASP A 67 -18.93 -1.38 -12.26
C ASP A 67 -19.21 -1.13 -10.76
N THR A 68 -19.78 -2.12 -10.06
CA THR A 68 -20.17 -2.02 -8.65
C THR A 68 -19.56 -3.14 -7.80
N LEU A 69 -19.31 -2.81 -6.53
CA LEU A 69 -18.76 -3.76 -5.54
C LEU A 69 -19.74 -4.91 -5.24
N GLU A 70 -21.04 -4.63 -5.24
CA GLU A 70 -22.08 -5.63 -4.99
C GLU A 70 -22.10 -6.71 -6.06
N ARG A 71 -22.02 -6.31 -7.34
CA ARG A 71 -21.96 -7.25 -8.47
C ARG A 71 -20.71 -8.13 -8.40
N ALA A 72 -19.57 -7.54 -8.04
CA ALA A 72 -18.33 -8.30 -7.84
C ALA A 72 -18.45 -9.33 -6.71
N LYS A 73 -19.10 -8.98 -5.59
CA LYS A 73 -19.34 -9.89 -4.45
C LYS A 73 -20.32 -11.01 -4.80
N GLN A 74 -21.38 -10.69 -5.52
CA GLN A 74 -22.36 -11.68 -5.97
C GLN A 74 -21.70 -12.72 -6.88
N HIS A 75 -20.87 -12.27 -7.82
CA HIS A 75 -20.13 -13.18 -8.69
C HIS A 75 -19.11 -14.04 -7.93
N GLU A 76 -18.48 -13.50 -6.89
CA GLU A 76 -17.58 -14.26 -6.02
C GLU A 76 -18.33 -15.40 -5.31
N ARG A 77 -19.53 -15.13 -4.77
CA ARG A 77 -20.39 -16.16 -4.15
C ARG A 77 -20.80 -17.23 -5.13
N GLU A 78 -21.20 -16.86 -6.34
CA GLU A 78 -21.52 -17.78 -7.43
C GLU A 78 -20.32 -18.69 -7.74
N ILE A 79 -19.13 -18.12 -7.90
CA ILE A 79 -17.90 -18.88 -8.14
C ILE A 79 -17.60 -19.84 -6.99
N GLN A 80 -17.82 -19.44 -5.72
CA GLN A 80 -17.63 -20.37 -4.60
C GLN A 80 -18.66 -21.49 -4.59
N TYR A 81 -19.91 -21.19 -4.94
CA TYR A 81 -20.98 -22.17 -5.02
C TYR A 81 -20.64 -23.26 -6.04
N PHE A 82 -20.24 -22.88 -7.25
CA PHE A 82 -19.84 -23.82 -8.31
C PHE A 82 -18.56 -24.63 -8.02
N LYS A 83 -17.78 -24.27 -6.98
CA LYS A 83 -16.58 -25.02 -6.59
C LYS A 83 -16.81 -26.01 -5.46
N ARG A 84 -17.95 -25.91 -4.77
CA ARG A 84 -18.29 -26.75 -3.61
C ARG A 84 -19.20 -27.93 -3.99
N HIS A 85 -19.72 -27.94 -5.21
CA HIS A 85 -20.43 -29.03 -5.86
C HIS A 85 -19.59 -29.54 -7.03
#